data_AF-A0A3S1H708-F1
#
_entry.id   AF-A0A3S1H708-F1
#
_cell.length_a   1.000
_cell.length_b   1.000
_cell.length_c   1.000
_cell.angle_alpha   90.00
_cell.angle_beta   90.00
_cell.angle_gamma   90.00
#
_symmetry.space_group_name_H-M   'P 1'
#
loop_
_entity.id
_entity.type
_entity.pdbx_description
1 polymer ?
#
loop_
_entity_poly.entity_id
_entity_poly.type
_entity_poly.pdbx_seq_one_letter_code
_entity_poly.pdbx_strand_id
1 'polypeptide(L)' 'WQGCRTLAEDEVFLMNWDAADSLDSRYFGPLPASSITARAIPIWTDADGDSHFHWHVDDHADAP' A
#
# COMPACT_ATOMS: atom_id res chain seq x y z
N TRP A 1 -12.14 1.62 -4.05
CA TRP A 1 -12.82 2.84 -3.54
C TRP A 1 -13.82 3.34 -4.58
N GLN A 2 -14.99 3.85 -4.17
CA GLN A 2 -16.07 4.23 -5.10
C GLN A 2 -16.56 5.67 -4.86
N GLY A 3 -15.65 6.59 -4.52
CA GLY A 3 -15.99 7.99 -4.24
C GLY A 3 -14.97 8.99 -4.74
N CYS A 4 -15.21 10.27 -4.47
CA CYS A 4 -14.22 11.34 -4.63
C CYS A 4 -14.03 11.99 -3.25
N ARG A 5 -12.77 12.24 -2.89
CA ARG A 5 -12.43 12.98 -1.67
C ARG A 5 -11.33 13.97 -1.98
N THR A 6 -11.55 15.22 -1.61
CA THR A 6 -10.50 16.25 -1.56
C THR A 6 -9.69 16.05 -0.29
N LEU A 7 -8.36 16.05 -0.42
CA LEU A 7 -7.42 16.02 0.70
C LEU A 7 -7.04 17.45 1.09
N ALA A 8 -6.84 17.68 2.39
CA ALA A 8 -6.15 18.87 2.84
C ALA A 8 -4.65 18.82 2.47
N GLU A 9 -3.96 19.96 2.59
CA GLU A 9 -2.54 20.09 2.21
C GLU A 9 -1.63 19.12 2.98
N ASP A 10 -1.97 18.79 4.22
CA ASP A 10 -1.23 17.92 5.12
C ASP A 10 -1.89 16.56 5.33
N GLU A 11 -2.79 16.14 4.44
CA GLU A 11 -3.43 14.82 4.49
C GLU A 11 -2.86 13.86 3.45
N VAL A 12 -2.81 12.58 3.80
CA VAL A 12 -2.52 11.47 2.89
C VAL A 12 -3.63 10.43 2.94
N PHE A 13 -3.96 9.84 1.79
CA PHE A 13 -4.88 8.71 1.69
C PHE A 13 -4.07 7.47 1.28
N LEU A 14 -3.96 6.49 2.18
CA LEU A 14 -3.21 5.26 1.93
C LEU A 14 -4.18 4.16 1.49
N MET A 15 -3.86 3.47 0.41
CA MET A 15 -4.71 2.42 -0.14
C MET A 15 -3.85 1.31 -0.73
N ASN A 16 -4.06 0.08 -0.26
CA ASN A 16 -3.66 -1.09 -1.04
C ASN A 16 -4.79 -1.39 -2.04
N TRP A 17 -4.53 -1.09 -3.30
CA TRP A 17 -5.50 -1.26 -4.38
C TRP A 17 -5.80 -2.72 -4.73
N ASP A 18 -4.85 -3.62 -4.47
CA ASP A 18 -4.91 -5.04 -4.85
C ASP A 18 -5.56 -5.92 -3.76
N ALA A 19 -5.44 -5.51 -2.49
CA ALA A 19 -6.12 -6.18 -1.38
C ALA A 19 -7.47 -5.53 -1.07
N ALA A 20 -8.56 -6.19 -1.46
CA ALA A 20 -9.92 -5.69 -1.24
C ALA A 20 -10.26 -5.50 0.26
N ASP A 21 -9.72 -6.34 1.14
CA ASP A 21 -9.93 -6.37 2.59
C ASP A 21 -8.79 -5.70 3.39
N SER A 22 -7.88 -4.99 2.71
CA SER A 22 -6.84 -4.22 3.38
C SER A 22 -7.42 -3.15 4.31
N LEU A 23 -6.91 -3.13 5.54
CA LEU A 23 -7.28 -2.18 6.58
C LEU A 23 -6.54 -0.86 6.37
N ASP A 24 -7.10 0.00 5.52
CA ASP A 24 -6.48 1.26 5.09
C ASP A 24 -7.45 2.46 5.12
N SER A 25 -7.11 3.56 4.45
CA SER A 25 -7.88 4.81 4.49
C SER A 25 -9.32 4.67 3.98
N ARG A 26 -9.69 3.55 3.34
CA ARG A 26 -11.10 3.22 3.06
C ARG A 26 -11.94 3.09 4.33
N TYR A 27 -11.34 2.67 5.45
CA TYR A 27 -12.00 2.49 6.75
C TYR A 27 -11.86 3.72 7.65
N PHE A 28 -10.66 4.29 7.74
CA PHE A 28 -10.36 5.37 8.70
C PHE A 28 -10.35 6.77 8.10
N GLY A 29 -10.40 6.90 6.77
CA GLY A 29 -10.20 8.16 6.07
C GLY A 29 -8.72 8.55 5.93
N PRO A 30 -8.43 9.78 5.47
CA PRO A 30 -7.06 10.27 5.40
C PRO A 30 -6.40 10.41 6.76
N LEU A 31 -5.08 10.37 6.72
CA LEU A 31 -4.21 10.53 7.86
C LEU A 31 -3.38 11.82 7.71
N PRO A 32 -2.98 12.47 8.81
CA PRO A 32 -2.00 13.56 8.75
C PRO A 32 -0.69 13.05 8.13
N ALA A 33 -0.06 13.81 7.25
CA ALA A 33 1.24 13.47 6.67
C ALA A 33 2.32 13.28 7.75
N SER A 34 2.16 13.94 8.90
CA SER A 34 3.01 13.77 10.08
C SER A 34 2.91 12.38 10.74
N SER A 35 1.90 11.57 10.40
CA SER A 35 1.82 10.18 10.86
C SER A 35 2.75 9.24 10.09
N ILE A 36 3.36 9.69 9.00
CA ILE A 36 4.26 8.86 8.19
C ILE A 36 5.65 8.83 8.83
N THR A 37 6.05 7.67 9.31
CA THR A 37 7.36 7.47 9.95
C THR A 37 8.50 7.40 8.93
N ALA A 38 8.30 6.67 7.83
CA ALA A 38 9.34 6.40 6.84
C ALA A 38 8.74 5.94 5.50
N ARG A 39 9.56 6.02 4.45
CA ARG A 39 9.31 5.36 3.17
C ARG A 39 9.98 3.99 3.17
N ALA A 40 9.22 2.94 2.88
CA ALA A 40 9.79 1.61 2.69
C ALA A 40 10.65 1.57 1.42
N ILE A 41 11.83 0.95 1.52
CA ILE A 41 12.69 0.64 0.37
C ILE A 41 12.42 -0.83 -0.01
N PRO A 42 12.16 -1.11 -1.28
CA PRO A 42 12.03 -2.47 -1.79
C PRO A 42 13.15 -3.39 -1.33
N ILE A 43 12.80 -4.59 -0.91
CA ILE A 43 13.77 -5.64 -0.57
C ILE A 43 13.67 -6.79 -1.58
N TRP A 44 14.84 -7.35 -1.89
CA TRP A 44 14.99 -8.55 -2.70
C TRP A 44 15.06 -9.74 -1.75
N THR A 45 13.98 -10.52 -1.67
CA THR A 45 13.88 -11.61 -0.68
C THR A 45 13.22 -12.85 -1.28
N ASP A 46 13.54 -14.00 -0.68
CA ASP A 46 12.91 -15.29 -0.88
C ASP A 46 11.94 -15.52 0.29
N ALA A 47 10.75 -14.93 0.19
CA ALA A 47 9.77 -14.99 1.28
C ALA A 47 9.15 -16.39 1.44
N ASP A 48 9.05 -17.15 0.35
CA ASP A 48 8.41 -18.46 0.30
C ASP A 48 9.37 -19.61 0.63
N GLY A 49 10.69 -19.35 0.62
CA GLY A 49 11.74 -20.32 0.95
C GLY A 49 12.02 -21.32 -0.16
N ASP A 50 11.68 -20.98 -1.41
CA ASP A 50 11.80 -21.85 -2.58
C ASP A 50 13.02 -21.51 -3.46
N SER A 51 13.89 -20.61 -2.99
CA SER A 51 15.05 -20.06 -3.69
C SER A 51 14.71 -19.17 -4.89
N HIS A 52 13.45 -18.79 -5.09
CA HIS A 52 13.03 -17.78 -6.07
C HIS A 52 12.86 -16.43 -5.38
N PHE A 53 13.92 -15.63 -5.46
CA PHE A 53 13.85 -14.27 -4.98
C PHE A 53 12.98 -13.41 -5.90
N HIS A 54 12.20 -12.52 -5.30
CA HIS A 54 11.40 -11.53 -6.01
C HIS A 54 11.52 -10.17 -5.32
N TRP A 55 11.27 -9.10 -6.08
CA TRP A 55 11.12 -7.77 -5.50
C TRP A 55 9.71 -7.67 -4.93
N HIS A 56 9.58 -7.34 -3.64
CA HIS A 56 8.29 -6.99 -3.05
C HIS A 56 7.83 -5.58 -3.48
N VAL A 57 7.64 -5.42 -4.79
CA VAL A 57 7.21 -4.20 -5.49
C VAL A 57 6.37 -4.55 -6.72
N ASP A 58 6.61 -5.69 -7.35
CA ASP A 58 6.20 -5.96 -8.74
C ASP A 58 5.54 -7.34 -8.95
N ASP A 59 4.89 -7.92 -7.93
CA ASP A 59 3.93 -8.99 -8.23
C ASP A 59 2.64 -8.37 -8.76
N HIS A 60 2.63 -8.09 -10.06
CA HIS A 60 1.43 -7.92 -10.88
C HIS A 60 0.67 -9.24 -11.08
N ALA A 61 0.90 -10.25 -10.23
CA ALA A 61 0.38 -11.60 -10.37
C ALA A 61 -0.95 -11.78 -9.61
N ASP A 62 -1.90 -10.86 -9.80
CA ASP A 62 -3.34 -11.11 -9.57
C ASP A 62 -4.20 -10.06 -10.27
N ALA A 63 -3.95 -9.84 -11.57
CA ALA A 63 -4.91 -9.14 -12.43
C ALA A 63 -5.86 -10.13 -13.11
N PRO A 64 -7.17 -10.05 -12.87
CA PRO A 64 -8.16 -10.08 -13.93
C PRO A 64 -8.29 -8.71 -14.61
#